data_AF-A0A1B6DW50-F1
#
_entry.id   AF-A0A1B6DW50-F1
#
_cell.length_a   1.000
_cell.length_b   1.000
_cell.length_c   1.000
_cell.angle_alpha   90.00
_cell.angle_beta   90.00
_cell.angle_gamma   90.00
#
_symmetry.space_group_name_H-M   'P 1'
#
loop_
_entity.id
_entity.type
_entity.pdbx_description
1 polymer ?
#
loop_
_entity_poly.entity_id
_entity_poly.type
_entity_poly.pdbx_seq_one_letter_code
_entity_poly.pdbx_strand_id
1 'polypeptide(L)'
;MSAFVLGLLVVCSAAWIIEGRDVSYCFAEDLEPYLAYATKTSYEYINSQSSSIRDVVGCKPVQIWGLFRHGTRYPGSEEIERYKGLETIRDQIMMNHYDRKDGHLCDKDLENLKTWRFTLTSSDADLLAPQGYSDFLFLAKRMKTQFPDILGTSYSADKFVFRHSETERTAKSASSFAEGLFGKDAGVVIPNGSGEEEMSLIRTYSNCSTWESRSIELLKESMKFEETIIPPG
;
A
#
# COMPACT_ATOMS: atom_id res chain seq x y z
N MET A 1 8.77 -49.20 51.77
CA MET A 1 8.66 -47.79 51.39
C MET A 1 7.30 -47.58 50.76
N SER A 2 6.53 -46.67 51.36
CA SER A 2 5.07 -46.64 51.36
C SER A 2 4.46 -46.30 50.00
N ALA A 3 3.28 -46.85 49.70
CA ALA A 3 2.41 -46.50 48.58
C ALA A 3 2.13 -44.98 48.45
N PHE A 4 2.37 -44.22 49.53
CA PHE A 4 2.36 -42.77 49.56
C PHE A 4 3.41 -42.10 48.65
N VAL A 5 4.59 -42.73 48.44
CA VAL A 5 5.67 -42.15 47.63
C VAL A 5 5.39 -42.32 46.13
N LEU A 6 4.74 -43.41 45.73
CA LEU A 6 4.27 -43.58 44.34
C LEU A 6 3.12 -42.63 43.99
N GLY A 7 2.21 -42.35 44.94
CA GLY A 7 1.10 -41.43 44.73
C GLY A 7 1.54 -39.98 44.48
N LEU A 8 2.58 -39.51 45.18
CA LEU A 8 3.13 -38.16 45.00
C LEU A 8 3.88 -38.00 43.67
N LEU A 9 4.54 -39.06 43.17
CA LEU A 9 5.21 -39.03 41.86
C LEU A 9 4.21 -38.93 40.70
N VAL A 10 3.06 -39.61 40.78
CA VAL A 10 2.03 -39.55 39.74
C VAL A 10 1.32 -38.19 39.70
N VAL A 11 1.07 -37.57 40.86
CA VAL A 11 0.47 -36.21 40.93
C VAL A 11 1.47 -35.14 40.46
N CYS A 12 2.77 -35.29 40.72
CA CYS A 12 3.78 -34.37 40.19
C CYS A 12 4.00 -34.51 38.68
N SER A 13 3.82 -35.69 38.08
CA SER A 13 3.89 -35.84 36.61
C SER A 13 2.63 -35.35 35.88
N ALA A 14 1.48 -35.25 36.55
CA ALA A 14 0.25 -34.71 35.98
C ALA A 14 0.21 -33.17 35.95
N ALA A 15 1.07 -32.49 36.73
CA ALA A 15 1.15 -31.02 36.78
C ALA A 15 2.05 -30.40 35.70
N TRP A 16 2.65 -31.22 34.83
CA TRP A 16 3.52 -30.78 33.73
C TRP A 16 2.99 -31.18 32.35
N ILE A 17 1.70 -31.43 32.21
CA ILE A 17 1.06 -31.18 30.91
C ILE A 17 0.79 -29.67 30.87
N ILE A 18 1.88 -28.90 30.72
CA ILE A 18 1.77 -27.63 30.02
C ILE A 18 1.31 -28.08 28.65
N GLU A 19 0.02 -27.91 28.38
CA GLU A 19 -0.54 -27.98 27.05
C GLU A 19 0.11 -26.81 26.30
N GLY A 20 1.36 -27.03 25.89
CA GLY A 20 2.12 -26.13 25.08
C GLY A 20 1.34 -26.04 23.79
N ARG A 21 0.50 -25.01 23.68
CA ARG A 21 -0.01 -24.59 22.38
C ARG A 21 1.24 -24.41 21.53
N ASP A 22 1.39 -25.28 20.55
CA ASP A 22 2.45 -25.21 19.56
C ASP A 22 2.28 -23.86 18.85
N VAL A 23 3.05 -22.85 19.28
CA VAL A 23 3.00 -21.51 18.70
C VAL A 23 3.72 -21.61 17.37
N SER A 24 2.97 -21.97 16.32
CA SER A 24 3.54 -22.39 15.05
C SER A 24 4.18 -21.23 14.26
N TYR A 25 3.76 -19.98 14.51
CA TYR A 25 4.28 -18.77 13.85
C TYR A 25 3.71 -17.51 14.53
N CYS A 26 4.45 -16.40 14.56
CA CYS A 26 3.98 -15.12 15.09
C CYS A 26 4.13 -14.03 14.02
N PHE A 27 3.02 -13.59 13.42
CA PHE A 27 3.03 -12.65 12.29
C PHE A 27 3.55 -11.26 12.70
N ALA A 28 3.31 -10.85 13.94
CA ALA A 28 3.78 -9.59 14.51
C ALA A 28 5.31 -9.50 14.61
N GLU A 29 6.01 -10.64 14.57
CA GLU A 29 7.46 -10.73 14.67
C GLU A 29 8.12 -11.19 13.35
N ASP A 30 7.32 -11.30 12.29
CA ASP A 30 7.81 -11.63 10.95
C ASP A 30 8.71 -10.51 10.42
N LEU A 31 10.00 -10.82 10.29
CA LEU A 31 11.01 -9.89 9.77
C LEU A 31 11.00 -9.81 8.24
N GLU A 32 10.39 -10.79 7.56
CA GLU A 32 10.36 -10.92 6.10
C GLU A 32 8.95 -11.20 5.57
N PRO A 33 7.96 -10.32 5.88
CA PRO A 33 6.60 -10.55 5.44
C PRO A 33 6.48 -10.47 3.92
N TYR A 34 5.49 -11.16 3.37
CA TYR A 34 5.16 -11.05 1.96
C TYR A 34 4.59 -9.65 1.65
N LEU A 35 5.22 -8.92 0.72
CA LEU A 35 4.89 -7.51 0.43
C LEU A 35 4.48 -7.27 -1.03
N ALA A 36 4.32 -8.32 -1.84
CA ALA A 36 3.97 -8.20 -3.26
C ALA A 36 2.44 -8.22 -3.48
N TYR A 37 1.84 -7.03 -3.55
CA TYR A 37 0.40 -6.80 -3.68
C TYR A 37 -0.02 -6.36 -5.09
N ALA A 38 0.59 -6.95 -6.13
CA ALA A 38 0.35 -6.60 -7.54
C ALA A 38 0.48 -5.07 -7.78
N THR A 39 -0.53 -4.44 -8.38
CA THR A 39 -0.55 -2.98 -8.63
C THR A 39 -0.69 -2.13 -7.37
N LYS A 40 -0.84 -2.73 -6.18
CA LYS A 40 -0.88 -2.07 -4.87
C LYS A 40 0.42 -2.24 -4.07
N THR A 41 1.42 -2.90 -4.65
CA THR A 41 2.75 -3.01 -4.02
C THR A 41 3.34 -1.62 -3.80
N SER A 42 3.85 -1.37 -2.59
CA SER A 42 4.47 -0.10 -2.24
C SER A 42 5.69 0.17 -3.11
N TYR A 43 5.84 1.42 -3.57
CA TYR A 43 6.99 1.84 -4.38
C TYR A 43 8.31 1.63 -3.63
N GLU A 44 8.37 2.01 -2.34
CA GLU A 44 9.59 1.94 -1.54
C GLU A 44 10.08 0.49 -1.34
N TYR A 45 9.16 -0.49 -1.26
CA TYR A 45 9.51 -1.91 -1.17
C TYR A 45 10.23 -2.43 -2.42
N ILE A 46 9.80 -1.99 -3.61
CA ILE A 46 10.44 -2.36 -4.87
C ILE A 46 11.74 -1.57 -5.09
N ASN A 47 11.72 -0.27 -4.78
CA ASN A 47 12.87 0.59 -5.01
C ASN A 47 14.06 0.26 -4.10
N SER A 48 13.85 -0.20 -2.87
CA SER A 48 14.94 -0.64 -1.98
C SER A 48 15.79 -1.78 -2.58
N GLN A 49 15.26 -2.49 -3.58
CA GLN A 49 15.91 -3.59 -4.29
C GLN A 49 16.58 -3.12 -5.61
N SER A 50 16.44 -1.84 -5.97
CA SER A 50 16.94 -1.28 -7.24
C SER A 50 18.36 -0.73 -7.12
N SER A 51 19.19 -0.96 -8.14
CA SER A 51 20.47 -0.26 -8.31
C SER A 51 20.29 1.14 -8.92
N SER A 52 21.21 2.07 -8.65
CA SER A 52 21.25 3.36 -9.34
C SER A 52 21.52 3.19 -10.84
N ILE A 53 20.97 4.09 -11.65
CA ILE A 53 21.32 4.19 -13.08
C ILE A 53 22.78 4.65 -13.14
N ARG A 54 23.59 3.94 -13.92
CA ARG A 54 25.01 4.23 -14.08
C ARG A 54 25.22 5.37 -15.06
N ASP A 55 26.15 6.26 -14.74
CA ASP A 55 26.58 7.31 -15.65
C ASP A 55 27.23 6.73 -16.91
N VAL A 56 26.96 7.37 -18.05
CA VAL A 56 27.59 7.06 -19.32
C VAL A 56 28.80 7.98 -19.48
N VAL A 57 30.00 7.40 -19.56
CA VAL A 57 31.27 8.15 -19.65
C VAL A 57 31.25 9.11 -20.84
N GLY A 58 31.53 10.38 -20.58
CA GLY A 58 31.57 11.44 -21.60
C GLY A 58 30.21 12.01 -22.00
N CYS A 59 29.11 11.50 -21.43
CA CYS A 59 27.76 12.03 -21.65
C CYS A 59 27.28 12.82 -20.43
N LYS A 60 26.41 13.79 -20.68
CA LYS A 60 25.65 14.49 -19.65
C LYS A 60 24.17 14.46 -19.99
N PRO A 61 23.29 14.32 -19.01
CA PRO A 61 21.86 14.40 -19.26
C PRO A 61 21.53 15.83 -19.72
N VAL A 62 20.66 15.95 -20.73
CA VAL A 62 20.20 17.26 -21.25
C VAL A 62 18.74 17.55 -20.96
N GLN A 63 17.92 16.51 -20.79
CA GLN A 63 16.48 16.62 -20.52
C GLN A 63 15.98 15.34 -19.85
N ILE A 64 14.95 15.48 -19.00
CA ILE A 64 14.25 14.36 -18.36
C ILE A 64 12.76 14.50 -18.66
N TRP A 65 12.16 13.40 -19.11
CA TRP A 65 10.71 13.25 -19.20
C TRP A 65 10.30 12.15 -18.22
N GLY A 66 9.32 12.46 -17.37
CA GLY A 66 8.80 11.53 -16.38
C GLY A 66 7.30 11.34 -16.54
N LEU A 67 6.86 10.09 -16.63
CA LEU A 67 5.46 9.71 -16.53
C LEU A 67 5.31 8.83 -15.29
N PHE A 68 4.59 9.34 -14.30
CA PHE A 68 4.43 8.67 -13.01
C PHE A 68 2.96 8.39 -12.73
N ARG A 69 2.65 7.19 -12.26
CA ARG A 69 1.38 6.91 -11.59
C ARG A 69 1.38 7.63 -10.24
N HIS A 70 0.22 8.10 -9.79
CA HIS A 70 0.05 8.65 -8.43
C HIS A 70 0.65 7.74 -7.34
N GLY A 71 0.99 8.34 -6.20
CA GLY A 71 1.53 7.62 -5.05
C GLY A 71 0.50 6.70 -4.38
N THR A 72 0.91 6.02 -3.32
CA THR A 72 0.01 5.19 -2.50
C THR A 72 -1.24 5.97 -2.09
N ARG A 73 -2.42 5.39 -2.31
CA ARG A 73 -3.73 5.98 -2.01
C ARG A 73 -4.53 5.08 -1.07
N TYR A 74 -5.53 5.65 -0.40
CA TYR A 74 -6.55 4.86 0.28
C TYR A 74 -7.40 4.06 -0.74
N PRO A 75 -8.09 2.99 -0.30
CA PRO A 75 -8.99 2.22 -1.16
C PRO A 75 -10.12 3.07 -1.75
N GLY A 76 -10.83 2.54 -2.74
CA GLY A 76 -12.04 3.19 -3.25
C GLY A 76 -13.19 3.05 -2.25
N SER A 77 -14.27 3.80 -2.49
CA SER A 77 -15.42 3.83 -1.57
C SER A 77 -16.06 2.47 -1.38
N GLU A 78 -16.21 1.69 -2.45
CA GLU A 78 -16.76 0.34 -2.39
C GLU A 78 -15.89 -0.60 -1.56
N GLU A 79 -14.56 -0.57 -1.76
CA GLU A 79 -13.67 -1.40 -0.94
C GLU A 79 -13.65 -0.98 0.52
N ILE A 80 -13.75 0.33 0.82
CA ILE A 80 -13.88 0.83 2.20
C ILE A 80 -15.12 0.23 2.88
N GLU A 81 -16.26 0.21 2.19
CA GLU A 81 -17.48 -0.41 2.74
C GLU A 81 -17.30 -1.92 2.96
N ARG A 82 -16.71 -2.64 1.99
CA ARG A 82 -16.40 -4.08 2.14
C ARG A 82 -15.45 -4.32 3.32
N TYR A 83 -14.44 -3.48 3.52
CA TYR A 83 -13.42 -3.63 4.56
C TYR A 83 -13.91 -3.35 5.98
N LYS A 84 -15.05 -2.68 6.17
CA LYS A 84 -15.69 -2.62 7.49
C LYS A 84 -15.99 -4.02 8.05
N GLY A 85 -16.28 -4.99 7.18
CA GLY A 85 -16.49 -6.40 7.56
C GLY A 85 -15.25 -7.09 8.14
N LEU A 86 -14.04 -6.53 7.98
CA LEU A 86 -12.82 -7.09 8.57
C LEU A 86 -12.87 -7.09 10.10
N GLU A 87 -13.62 -6.18 10.73
CA GLU A 87 -13.82 -6.21 12.18
C GLU A 87 -14.60 -7.43 12.63
N THR A 88 -15.58 -7.87 11.84
CA THR A 88 -16.30 -9.14 12.09
C THR A 88 -15.36 -10.33 11.98
N ILE A 89 -14.46 -10.33 10.98
CA ILE A 89 -13.45 -11.38 10.84
C ILE A 89 -12.50 -11.39 12.05
N ARG A 90 -12.02 -10.21 12.48
CA ARG A 90 -11.23 -10.06 13.71
C ARG A 90 -11.97 -10.70 14.89
N ASP A 91 -13.22 -10.33 15.13
CA ASP A 91 -13.99 -10.82 16.29
C ASP A 91 -14.19 -12.34 16.23
N GLN A 92 -14.39 -12.91 15.04
CA GLN A 92 -14.46 -14.36 14.86
C GLN A 92 -13.13 -15.06 15.15
N ILE A 93 -12.00 -14.47 14.76
CA ILE A 93 -10.65 -14.96 15.12
C ILE A 93 -10.52 -14.98 16.65
N MET A 94 -10.93 -13.92 17.33
CA MET A 94 -10.87 -13.84 18.79
C MET A 94 -11.71 -14.92 19.46
N MET A 95 -12.96 -15.10 19.02
CA MET A 95 -13.88 -16.12 19.54
C MET A 95 -13.33 -17.54 19.32
N ASN A 96 -12.81 -17.83 18.13
CA ASN A 96 -12.22 -19.15 17.83
C ASN A 96 -11.02 -19.44 18.73
N HIS A 97 -10.16 -18.44 18.95
CA HIS A 97 -8.97 -18.61 19.77
C HIS A 97 -9.27 -18.76 21.27
N TYR A 98 -10.12 -17.88 21.82
CA TYR A 98 -10.35 -17.79 23.27
C TYR A 98 -11.50 -18.67 23.77
N ASP A 99 -12.61 -18.77 23.02
CA ASP A 99 -13.80 -19.47 23.49
C ASP A 99 -13.79 -20.93 23.03
N ARG A 100 -13.49 -21.15 21.74
CA ARG A 100 -13.44 -22.50 21.14
C ARG A 100 -12.11 -23.21 21.33
N LYS A 101 -11.08 -22.48 21.77
CA LYS A 101 -9.71 -22.96 21.97
C LYS A 101 -9.04 -23.54 20.71
N ASP A 102 -9.52 -23.16 19.53
CA ASP A 102 -9.14 -23.70 18.21
C ASP A 102 -8.22 -22.75 17.40
N GLY A 103 -7.54 -21.83 18.10
CA GLY A 103 -6.66 -20.85 17.47
C GLY A 103 -5.18 -21.08 17.81
N HIS A 104 -4.31 -20.87 16.82
CA HIS A 104 -2.86 -21.09 16.92
C HIS A 104 -2.01 -19.80 16.84
N LEU A 105 -2.64 -18.63 16.75
CA LEU A 105 -1.94 -17.34 16.76
C LEU A 105 -1.20 -17.13 18.09
N CYS A 106 -0.02 -16.51 18.02
CA CYS A 106 0.73 -16.09 19.20
C CYS A 106 0.00 -14.98 19.97
N ASP A 107 0.37 -14.77 21.23
CA ASP A 107 -0.24 -13.74 22.09
C ASP A 107 -0.09 -12.33 21.51
N LYS A 108 1.03 -12.05 20.82
CA LYS A 108 1.30 -10.74 20.23
C LYS A 108 0.36 -10.42 19.06
N ASP A 109 0.10 -11.40 18.19
CA ASP A 109 -0.86 -11.27 17.09
C ASP A 109 -2.26 -10.97 17.63
N LEU A 110 -2.66 -11.69 18.69
CA LEU A 110 -3.96 -11.51 19.32
C LEU A 110 -4.09 -10.15 20.01
N GLU A 111 -3.04 -9.65 20.65
CA GLU A 111 -3.02 -8.31 21.24
C GLU A 111 -3.17 -7.22 20.17
N ASN A 112 -2.44 -7.35 19.07
CA ASN A 112 -2.54 -6.45 17.92
C ASN A 112 -3.95 -6.49 17.33
N LEU A 113 -4.52 -7.67 17.11
CA LEU A 113 -5.89 -7.81 16.61
C LEU A 113 -6.92 -7.19 17.56
N LYS A 114 -6.83 -7.43 18.88
CA LYS A 114 -7.77 -6.87 19.88
C LYS A 114 -7.87 -5.35 19.81
N THR A 115 -6.75 -4.69 19.58
CA THR A 115 -6.65 -3.22 19.56
C THR A 115 -6.88 -2.63 18.17
N TRP A 116 -6.73 -3.44 17.12
CA TRP A 116 -6.95 -3.01 15.74
C TRP A 116 -8.41 -2.64 15.46
N ARG A 117 -8.61 -1.51 14.77
CA ARG A 117 -9.91 -1.01 14.30
C ARG A 117 -9.80 -0.55 12.86
N PHE A 118 -10.85 -0.73 12.09
CA PHE A 118 -10.94 -0.14 10.75
C PHE A 118 -11.41 1.31 10.87
N THR A 119 -10.57 2.26 10.48
CA THR A 119 -10.81 3.71 10.75
C THR A 119 -11.12 4.53 9.50
N LEU A 120 -11.05 3.95 8.30
CA LEU A 120 -11.30 4.67 7.06
C LEU A 120 -12.81 4.86 6.85
N THR A 121 -13.15 6.02 6.30
CA THR A 121 -14.51 6.42 5.96
C THR A 121 -14.62 6.67 4.46
N SER A 122 -15.84 6.75 3.93
CA SER A 122 -16.06 6.99 2.50
C SER A 122 -15.50 8.35 2.04
N SER A 123 -15.28 9.31 2.94
CA SER A 123 -14.61 10.58 2.61
C SER A 123 -13.10 10.44 2.39
N ASP A 124 -12.49 9.35 2.85
CA ASP A 124 -11.07 9.07 2.62
C ASP A 124 -10.82 8.40 1.25
N ALA A 125 -11.90 7.99 0.56
CA ALA A 125 -11.83 7.20 -0.65
C ALA A 125 -10.97 7.85 -1.73
N ASP A 126 -10.09 7.05 -2.32
CA ASP A 126 -9.18 7.43 -3.41
C ASP A 126 -8.20 8.59 -3.15
N LEU A 127 -8.21 9.18 -1.95
CA LEU A 127 -7.28 10.25 -1.58
C LEU A 127 -5.85 9.72 -1.46
N LEU A 128 -4.88 10.59 -1.73
CA LEU A 128 -3.47 10.26 -1.50
C LEU A 128 -3.25 9.96 0.00
N ALA A 129 -2.70 8.78 0.29
CA ALA A 129 -2.34 8.41 1.65
C ALA A 129 -1.03 9.10 2.07
N PRO A 130 -0.74 9.21 3.38
CA PRO A 130 0.54 9.76 3.85
C PRO A 130 1.76 9.08 3.22
N GLN A 131 1.69 7.76 3.01
CA GLN A 131 2.72 7.02 2.30
C GLN A 131 2.92 7.53 0.85
N GLY A 132 1.83 7.87 0.14
CA GLY A 132 1.91 8.38 -1.23
C GLY A 132 2.59 9.74 -1.34
N TYR A 133 2.44 10.60 -0.32
CA TYR A 133 3.23 11.83 -0.20
C TYR A 133 4.73 11.49 -0.06
N SER A 134 5.08 10.57 0.84
CA SER A 134 6.47 10.14 1.05
C SER A 134 7.07 9.50 -0.20
N ASP A 135 6.33 8.63 -0.90
CA ASP A 135 6.76 7.97 -2.14
C ASP A 135 7.28 9.01 -3.15
N PHE A 136 6.49 10.07 -3.39
CA PHE A 136 6.84 11.10 -4.36
C PHE A 136 7.89 12.09 -3.87
N LEU A 137 7.85 12.45 -2.58
CA LEU A 137 8.86 13.32 -1.97
C LEU A 137 10.26 12.70 -2.08
N PHE A 138 10.39 11.41 -1.74
CA PHE A 138 11.67 10.72 -1.78
C PHE A 138 12.08 10.31 -3.19
N LEU A 139 11.12 9.99 -4.08
CA LEU A 139 11.41 9.80 -5.49
C LEU A 139 12.08 11.05 -6.08
N ALA A 140 11.50 12.23 -5.86
CA ALA A 140 12.07 13.49 -6.33
C ALA A 140 13.48 13.75 -5.77
N LYS A 141 13.69 13.54 -4.46
CA LYS A 141 15.01 13.69 -3.83
C LYS A 141 16.05 12.75 -4.45
N ARG A 142 15.70 11.48 -4.67
CA ARG A 142 16.58 10.51 -5.33
C ARG A 142 16.93 10.94 -6.75
N MET A 143 15.92 11.33 -7.54
CA MET A 143 16.15 11.83 -8.89
C MET A 143 17.05 13.06 -8.89
N LYS A 144 16.87 13.99 -7.94
CA LYS A 144 17.75 15.16 -7.78
C LYS A 144 19.20 14.77 -7.45
N THR A 145 19.40 13.81 -6.56
CA THR A 145 20.74 13.28 -6.26
C THR A 145 21.37 12.61 -7.47
N GLN A 146 20.57 11.92 -8.29
CA GLN A 146 21.04 11.17 -9.45
C GLN A 146 21.33 12.06 -10.67
N PHE A 147 20.56 13.13 -10.86
CA PHE A 147 20.68 14.04 -12.00
C PHE A 147 20.88 15.50 -11.54
N PRO A 148 21.94 15.79 -10.77
CA PRO A 148 22.13 17.12 -10.17
C PRO A 148 22.33 18.21 -11.23
N ASP A 149 22.90 17.89 -12.39
CA ASP A 149 23.13 18.85 -13.48
C ASP A 149 21.81 19.44 -14.04
N ILE A 150 20.69 18.71 -13.97
CA ILE A 150 19.37 19.17 -14.44
C ILE A 150 18.44 19.53 -13.28
N LEU A 151 18.37 18.66 -12.27
CA LEU A 151 17.38 18.76 -11.18
C LEU A 151 17.93 19.48 -9.93
N GLY A 152 19.23 19.75 -9.89
CA GLY A 152 19.92 20.45 -8.81
C GLY A 152 19.77 21.97 -8.83
N THR A 153 19.09 22.53 -9.83
CA THR A 153 18.91 23.99 -9.98
C THR A 153 17.70 24.51 -9.20
N SER A 154 17.62 25.82 -9.00
CA SER A 154 16.38 26.47 -8.54
C SER A 154 15.25 26.27 -9.54
N TYR A 155 14.01 26.32 -9.04
CA TYR A 155 12.81 26.24 -9.88
C TYR A 155 12.75 27.42 -10.86
N SER A 156 12.30 27.13 -12.08
CA SER A 156 11.95 28.12 -13.09
C SER A 156 10.89 27.54 -14.03
N ALA A 157 9.83 28.30 -14.30
CA ALA A 157 8.67 27.82 -15.06
C ALA A 157 8.97 27.53 -16.54
N ASP A 158 10.06 28.08 -17.09
CA ASP A 158 10.57 27.79 -18.45
C ASP A 158 11.34 26.47 -18.53
N LYS A 159 11.83 25.95 -17.39
CA LYS A 159 12.66 24.74 -17.33
C LYS A 159 11.92 23.52 -16.81
N PHE A 160 10.92 23.74 -15.95
CA PHE A 160 10.19 22.68 -15.28
C PHE A 160 8.70 22.77 -15.58
N VAL A 161 8.19 21.74 -16.25
CA VAL A 161 6.76 21.63 -16.59
C VAL A 161 6.17 20.47 -15.79
N PHE A 162 5.20 20.80 -14.94
CA PHE A 162 4.40 19.82 -14.19
C PHE A 162 3.02 19.70 -14.82
N ARG A 163 2.55 18.46 -15.01
CA ARG A 163 1.19 18.15 -15.47
C ARG A 163 0.65 17.00 -14.62
N HIS A 164 -0.66 17.00 -14.39
CA HIS A 164 -1.37 15.92 -13.71
C HIS A 164 -2.78 15.79 -14.27
N SER A 165 -3.49 14.69 -13.98
CA SER A 165 -4.93 14.61 -14.26
C SER A 165 -5.73 15.28 -13.16
N GLU A 166 -7.02 15.50 -13.39
CA GLU A 166 -7.96 16.15 -12.48
C GLU A 166 -8.11 15.54 -11.07
N THR A 167 -7.54 14.35 -10.81
CA THR A 167 -7.73 13.67 -9.52
C THR A 167 -6.87 14.28 -8.42
N GLU A 168 -7.40 14.29 -7.19
CA GLU A 168 -6.69 14.81 -6.02
C GLU A 168 -5.34 14.11 -5.81
N ARG A 169 -5.32 12.78 -5.94
CA ARG A 169 -4.12 11.99 -5.70
C ARG A 169 -2.99 12.28 -6.69
N THR A 170 -3.32 12.59 -7.95
CA THR A 170 -2.33 12.99 -8.95
C THR A 170 -1.83 14.41 -8.72
N ALA A 171 -2.73 15.33 -8.34
CA ALA A 171 -2.37 16.70 -7.97
C ALA A 171 -1.40 16.71 -6.77
N LYS A 172 -1.76 16.04 -5.67
CA LYS A 172 -0.90 15.95 -4.48
C LYS A 172 0.40 15.20 -4.73
N SER A 173 0.40 14.18 -5.59
CA SER A 173 1.65 13.50 -5.99
C SER A 173 2.59 14.46 -6.73
N ALA A 174 2.07 15.25 -7.67
CA ALA A 174 2.85 16.27 -8.38
C ALA A 174 3.40 17.34 -7.42
N SER A 175 2.58 17.82 -6.47
CA SER A 175 3.02 18.76 -5.44
C SER A 175 4.11 18.18 -4.54
N SER A 176 3.98 16.91 -4.13
CA SER A 176 4.98 16.21 -3.30
C SER A 176 6.30 16.03 -4.04
N PHE A 177 6.25 15.76 -5.34
CA PHE A 177 7.44 15.69 -6.19
C PHE A 177 8.15 17.04 -6.28
N ALA A 178 7.38 18.10 -6.58
CA ALA A 178 7.90 19.46 -6.67
C ALA A 178 8.54 19.89 -5.35
N GLU A 179 7.89 19.59 -4.22
CA GLU A 179 8.45 19.80 -2.89
C GLU A 179 9.76 19.04 -2.69
N GLY A 180 9.84 17.77 -3.14
CA GLY A 180 11.06 16.98 -3.00
C GLY A 180 12.23 17.52 -3.84
N LEU A 181 11.94 18.13 -5.00
CA LEU A 181 12.94 18.76 -5.85
C LEU A 181 13.41 20.10 -5.28
N PHE A 182 12.49 20.98 -4.88
CA PHE A 182 12.79 22.40 -4.66
C PHE A 182 12.55 22.88 -3.23
N GLY A 183 11.86 22.10 -2.40
CA GLY A 183 11.37 22.51 -1.09
C GLY A 183 9.97 23.13 -1.14
N LYS A 184 9.32 23.26 0.03
CA LYS A 184 7.93 23.75 0.16
C LYS A 184 7.75 25.20 -0.31
N ASP A 185 8.74 26.04 -0.04
CA ASP A 185 8.65 27.49 -0.24
C ASP A 185 9.18 27.96 -1.61
N ALA A 186 9.43 27.04 -2.53
CA ALA A 186 10.03 27.34 -3.83
C ALA A 186 9.08 28.01 -4.83
N GLY A 187 7.80 28.19 -4.49
CA GLY A 187 6.81 28.85 -5.35
C GLY A 187 6.56 28.11 -6.67
N VAL A 188 6.64 26.78 -6.67
CA VAL A 188 6.44 25.96 -7.87
C VAL A 188 5.01 26.12 -8.38
N VAL A 189 4.86 26.42 -9.66
CA VAL A 189 3.56 26.58 -10.31
C VAL A 189 3.18 25.24 -10.92
N ILE A 190 2.08 24.67 -10.43
CA ILE A 190 1.48 23.44 -10.97
C ILE A 190 0.09 23.82 -11.52
N PRO A 191 -0.11 23.80 -12.84
CA PRO A 191 -1.41 24.08 -13.46
C PRO A 191 -2.48 23.08 -13.03
N ASN A 192 -3.76 23.48 -13.12
CA ASN A 192 -4.88 22.58 -12.87
C ASN A 192 -4.92 21.47 -13.95
N GLY A 193 -5.03 20.22 -13.52
CA GLY A 193 -5.00 19.03 -14.38
C GLY A 193 -6.30 18.70 -15.13
N SER A 194 -7.26 19.62 -15.18
CA SER A 194 -8.57 19.43 -15.82
C SER A 194 -8.64 19.95 -17.26
N GLY A 195 -7.52 20.35 -17.87
CA GLY A 195 -7.50 20.81 -19.26
C GLY A 195 -7.72 19.66 -20.25
N GLU A 196 -8.38 19.95 -21.38
CA GLU A 196 -8.65 18.95 -22.43
C GLU A 196 -7.36 18.32 -22.97
N GLU A 197 -6.28 19.10 -23.10
CA GLU A 197 -4.98 18.61 -23.54
C GLU A 197 -4.38 17.62 -22.54
N GLU A 198 -4.40 17.94 -21.24
CA GLU A 198 -3.92 17.06 -20.17
C GLU A 198 -4.71 15.76 -20.11
N MET A 199 -6.04 15.83 -20.23
CA MET A 199 -6.88 14.63 -20.25
C MET A 199 -6.62 13.76 -21.49
N SER A 200 -6.45 14.38 -22.66
CA SER A 200 -6.15 13.67 -23.91
C SER A 200 -4.79 12.94 -23.85
N LEU A 201 -3.79 13.54 -23.21
CA LEU A 201 -2.45 12.97 -23.10
C LEU A 201 -2.31 11.94 -21.97
N ILE A 202 -2.90 12.20 -20.80
CA ILE A 202 -2.73 11.36 -19.60
C ILE A 202 -3.78 10.24 -19.54
N ARG A 203 -4.99 10.49 -20.07
CA ARG A 203 -6.11 9.54 -20.10
C ARG A 203 -6.51 9.22 -21.54
N THR A 204 -5.55 8.94 -22.41
CA THR A 204 -5.79 8.60 -23.83
C THR A 204 -6.89 7.54 -24.04
N TYR A 205 -7.02 6.60 -23.09
CA TYR A 205 -8.04 5.56 -23.09
C TYR A 205 -9.48 6.08 -22.93
N SER A 206 -9.71 7.23 -22.30
CA SER A 206 -11.06 7.78 -22.11
C SER A 206 -11.70 8.22 -23.42
N ASN A 207 -10.89 8.54 -24.44
CA ASN A 207 -11.37 8.97 -25.74
C ASN A 207 -11.38 7.83 -26.76
N CYS A 208 -11.17 6.58 -26.31
CA CYS A 208 -11.13 5.39 -27.15
C CYS A 208 -12.38 4.52 -26.94
N SER A 209 -13.38 4.69 -27.78
CA SER A 209 -14.65 3.93 -27.71
C SER A 209 -14.47 2.41 -27.84
N THR A 210 -13.45 1.96 -28.58
CA THR A 210 -13.11 0.53 -28.69
C THR A 210 -12.56 -0.01 -27.37
N TRP A 211 -11.74 0.78 -26.67
CA TRP A 211 -11.23 0.41 -25.35
C TRP A 211 -12.36 0.34 -24.32
N GLU A 212 -13.25 1.32 -24.32
CA GLU A 212 -14.39 1.37 -23.40
C GLU A 212 -15.31 0.15 -23.56
N SER A 213 -15.74 -0.13 -24.79
CA SER A 213 -16.61 -1.28 -25.08
C SER A 213 -15.98 -2.62 -24.71
N ARG A 214 -14.69 -2.81 -25.00
CA ARG A 214 -13.96 -4.04 -24.66
C ARG A 214 -13.67 -4.18 -23.16
N SER A 215 -13.41 -3.07 -22.47
CA SER A 215 -13.22 -3.07 -21.01
C SER A 215 -14.49 -3.53 -20.29
N ILE A 216 -15.65 -3.05 -20.72
CA ILE A 216 -16.95 -3.50 -20.22
C ILE A 216 -17.13 -5.00 -20.46
N GLU A 217 -16.75 -5.51 -21.63
CA GLU A 217 -16.83 -6.94 -21.93
C GLU A 217 -15.92 -7.79 -21.03
N LEU A 218 -14.68 -7.35 -20.79
CA LEU A 218 -13.74 -8.04 -19.90
C LEU A 218 -14.20 -8.01 -18.44
N LEU A 219 -14.81 -6.92 -18.00
CA LEU A 219 -15.36 -6.80 -16.65
C LEU A 219 -16.51 -7.78 -16.42
N LYS A 220 -17.30 -8.14 -17.44
CA LYS A 220 -18.39 -9.13 -17.29
C LYS A 220 -17.88 -10.47 -16.79
N GLU A 221 -16.71 -10.92 -17.25
CA GLU A 221 -16.16 -12.20 -16.78
C GLU A 221 -15.65 -12.12 -15.35
N SER A 222 -15.03 -10.99 -14.98
CA SER A 222 -14.65 -10.71 -13.59
C SER A 222 -15.86 -10.63 -12.67
N MET A 223 -16.95 -10.01 -13.11
CA MET A 223 -18.19 -9.90 -12.34
C MET A 223 -18.86 -11.25 -12.09
N LYS A 224 -18.89 -12.16 -13.09
CA LYS A 224 -19.37 -13.54 -12.90
C LYS A 224 -18.57 -14.28 -11.83
N PHE A 225 -17.25 -14.06 -11.78
CA PHE A 225 -16.40 -14.65 -10.75
C PHE A 225 -16.72 -14.07 -9.36
N GLU A 226 -16.94 -12.77 -9.23
CA GLU A 226 -17.36 -12.16 -7.96
C GLU A 226 -18.72 -12.68 -7.47
N GLU A 227 -19.69 -12.87 -8.37
CA GLU A 227 -21.00 -13.47 -8.05
C GLU A 227 -20.89 -14.91 -7.54
N THR A 228 -19.86 -15.66 -7.92
CA THR A 228 -19.62 -17.01 -7.38
C THR A 228 -18.98 -17.03 -5.99
N ILE A 229 -18.37 -15.92 -5.55
CA ILE A 229 -17.68 -15.84 -4.25
C ILE A 229 -18.60 -15.29 -3.16
N ILE A 230 -19.62 -14.50 -3.51
CA ILE A 230 -20.62 -13.99 -2.58
C ILE A 230 -21.79 -15.00 -2.57
N PRO A 231 -21.94 -15.87 -1.56
CA PRO A 231 -23.15 -16.69 -1.48
C PRO A 231 -24.36 -15.76 -1.32
N PRO A 232 -25.50 -16.05 -1.98
CA PRO A 232 -26.71 -15.29 -1.75
C PRO A 232 -27.08 -15.38 -0.26
N GLY A 233 -27.22 -14.20 0.36
CA GLY A 233 -27.65 -14.05 1.75
C GLY A 233 -29.11 -14.42 1.95
#